data_AF-A0A429IT98-F1
#
_entry.id   AF-A0A429IT98-F1
#
_cell.length_a   1.000
_cell.length_b   1.000
_cell.length_c   1.000
_cell.angle_alpha   90.00
_cell.angle_beta   90.00
_cell.angle_gamma   90.00
#
_symmetry.space_group_name_H-M   'P 1'
#
loop_
_entity.id
_entity.type
_entity.pdbx_description
1 polymer ?
#
loop_
_entity_poly.entity_id
_entity_poly.type
_entity_poly.pdbx_seq_one_letter_code
_entity_poly.pdbx_strand_id
1 'polypeptide(L)'
;MSSTALAASTGLDFSLAQQLTVVALCALTAFLAHLALAVFNDGVRPFLLDFVQGRTTRSATTAVSFGLSAGFIFGLGAPMALASGVLNPWLLFLPTDILGLLAPKKWLAPLLGGAWGGVVVFGLRGANNLAHGLPVDFLTALQQMATPILFLFTLFPVLAITKQFGKLLGGLAGVVELALVVLTMKVWPDVFAGAPAMAVGVLLLIGFAVARDVRQRRAAERAVAGTVSPTGEDAPVVTAGRPPKNVDPMASLFGASAARLRRHLPLFMVLGAGICLLSQLHVFGGGEATSFLVAKGQYAEAAQVDFYRSLGFIPLIATTALASGAYGIVGFTLVYPIGYLLPSPWPALVCGALVFAAEVLALSWIGKALGRLPSVRDSSEHLRGAIGDTLHLAILFGSLLAAHAMGSGLGILIAGGLYLLNEATGRVVVRMAAAPAAVVVTGIVLNVLHWLGLFTPIKT
;
A
#
# COMPACT_ATOMS: atom_id res chain seq x y z
N MET A 1 -28.94 1.09 -15.53
CA MET A 1 -28.64 1.63 -16.88
C MET A 1 -28.43 3.12 -16.69
N SER A 2 -27.25 3.73 -16.66
CA SER A 2 -25.92 3.46 -17.22
C SER A 2 -24.84 3.71 -16.16
N SER A 3 -23.98 2.74 -15.87
CA SER A 3 -22.72 2.93 -15.11
C SER A 3 -21.56 2.07 -15.65
N THR A 4 -21.74 1.48 -16.83
CA THR A 4 -20.81 0.53 -17.47
C THR A 4 -19.81 1.17 -18.41
N ALA A 5 -19.67 2.50 -18.38
CA ALA A 5 -18.48 3.14 -18.90
C ALA A 5 -17.68 3.63 -17.70
N LEU A 6 -16.66 2.87 -17.28
CA LEU A 6 -15.42 3.56 -16.91
C LEU A 6 -15.18 4.49 -18.09
N ALA A 7 -15.27 5.80 -17.88
CA ALA A 7 -15.19 6.76 -18.96
C ALA A 7 -14.01 6.37 -19.85
N ALA A 8 -14.31 5.92 -21.07
CA ALA A 8 -13.34 5.48 -22.07
C ALA A 8 -12.52 6.67 -22.61
N SER A 9 -12.26 7.66 -21.75
CA SER A 9 -11.66 8.96 -22.04
C SER A 9 -10.54 9.36 -21.07
N THR A 10 -10.25 8.61 -20.00
CA THR A 10 -9.00 8.80 -19.23
C THR A 10 -7.92 7.89 -19.79
N GLY A 11 -7.49 8.16 -21.02
CA GLY A 11 -6.29 7.54 -21.56
C GLY A 11 -5.09 7.82 -20.65
N LEU A 12 -4.05 6.98 -20.74
CA LEU A 12 -2.72 7.20 -20.15
C LEU A 12 -1.99 8.37 -20.86
N ASP A 13 -2.70 9.48 -21.07
CA ASP A 13 -2.29 10.70 -21.74
C ASP A 13 -2.04 11.78 -20.68
N PHE A 14 -0.85 11.71 -20.09
CA PHE A 14 -0.43 12.69 -19.09
C PHE A 14 -0.08 14.02 -19.77
N SER A 15 -0.52 15.13 -19.19
CA SER A 15 -0.04 16.48 -19.54
C SER A 15 1.46 16.61 -19.28
N LEU A 16 2.15 17.52 -19.97
CA LEU A 16 3.59 17.73 -19.80
C LEU A 16 3.97 17.95 -18.32
N ALA A 17 3.15 18.69 -17.56
CA ALA A 17 3.36 18.91 -16.14
C ALA A 17 3.32 17.59 -15.34
N GLN A 18 2.30 16.75 -15.57
CA GLN A 18 2.18 15.44 -14.93
C GLN A 18 3.36 14.52 -15.29
N GLN A 19 3.77 14.50 -16.56
CA GLN A 19 4.92 13.72 -17.03
C GLN A 19 6.20 14.13 -16.29
N LEU A 20 6.47 15.44 -16.23
CA LEU A 20 7.65 15.98 -15.55
C LEU A 20 7.60 15.71 -14.05
N THR A 21 6.43 15.80 -13.41
CA THR A 21 6.26 15.46 -11.99
C THR A 21 6.59 14.00 -11.73
N VAL A 22 6.09 13.06 -12.55
CA VAL A 22 6.40 11.62 -12.41
C VAL A 22 7.90 11.37 -12.57
N VAL A 23 8.52 11.92 -13.62
CA VAL A 23 9.96 11.77 -13.89
C VAL A 23 10.80 12.33 -12.74
N ALA A 24 10.50 13.54 -12.29
CA ALA A 24 11.21 14.20 -11.20
C ALA A 24 11.06 13.44 -9.88
N LEU A 25 9.86 12.93 -9.59
CA LEU A 25 9.61 12.15 -8.38
C LEU A 25 10.36 10.82 -8.41
N CYS A 26 10.33 10.09 -9.53
CA CYS A 26 11.10 8.85 -9.69
C CYS A 26 12.61 9.08 -9.58
N ALA A 27 13.13 10.21 -10.07
CA ALA A 27 14.52 10.59 -9.88
C ALA A 27 14.85 10.83 -8.40
N LEU A 28 13.98 11.53 -7.67
CA LEU A 28 14.13 11.80 -6.24
C LEU A 28 14.07 10.51 -5.41
N THR A 29 13.12 9.61 -5.69
CA THR A 29 13.00 8.36 -4.94
C THR A 29 14.19 7.44 -5.16
N ALA A 30 14.69 7.33 -6.39
CA ALA A 30 15.91 6.58 -6.67
C ALA A 30 17.14 7.19 -5.95
N PHE A 31 17.23 8.52 -5.89
CA PHE A 31 18.29 9.19 -5.13
C PHE A 31 18.22 8.88 -3.63
N LEU A 32 17.02 8.89 -3.04
CA LEU A 32 16.82 8.56 -1.62
C LEU A 32 17.14 7.08 -1.31
N ALA A 33 16.76 6.18 -2.21
CA ALA A 33 17.11 4.75 -2.12
C ALA A 33 18.64 4.55 -2.23
N HIS A 34 19.32 5.29 -3.11
CA HIS A 34 20.77 5.25 -3.24
C HIS A 34 21.51 5.64 -1.94
N LEU A 35 20.96 6.62 -1.22
CA LEU A 35 21.48 7.08 0.09
C LEU A 35 21.04 6.16 1.25
N ALA A 36 20.27 5.10 0.98
CA ALA A 36 19.64 4.25 1.98
C ALA A 36 18.85 5.07 3.03
N LEU A 37 18.18 6.14 2.59
CA LEU A 37 17.37 7.01 3.44
C LEU A 37 15.88 6.69 3.36
N ALA A 38 15.39 6.26 2.20
CA ALA A 38 14.01 5.84 2.02
C ALA A 38 13.91 4.73 0.97
N VAL A 39 12.98 3.80 1.19
CA VAL A 39 12.54 2.82 0.19
C VAL A 39 11.03 2.64 0.30
N PHE A 40 10.37 2.28 -0.80
CA PHE A 40 8.95 1.97 -0.80
C PHE A 40 8.69 0.56 -0.28
N ASN A 41 9.51 -0.42 -0.68
CA ASN A 41 9.33 -1.79 -0.22
C ASN A 41 9.65 -1.93 1.28
N ASP A 42 8.60 -2.18 2.08
CA ASP A 42 8.70 -2.37 3.53
C ASP A 42 9.67 -3.50 3.92
N GLY A 43 9.72 -4.57 3.12
CA GLY A 43 10.59 -5.72 3.36
C GLY A 43 12.07 -5.42 3.14
N VAL A 44 12.41 -4.34 2.42
CA VAL A 44 13.80 -3.97 2.13
C VAL A 44 14.41 -3.14 3.27
N ARG A 45 13.61 -2.40 4.04
CA ARG A 45 14.09 -1.50 5.10
C ARG A 45 15.04 -2.16 6.10
N PRO A 46 14.76 -3.35 6.66
CA PRO A 46 15.66 -4.00 7.61
C PRO A 46 17.08 -4.21 7.04
N PHE A 47 17.20 -4.55 5.75
CA PHE A 47 18.48 -4.79 5.08
C PHE A 47 19.27 -3.51 4.80
N LEU A 48 18.60 -2.35 4.77
CA LEU A 48 19.30 -1.07 4.63
C LEU A 48 20.15 -0.74 5.85
N LEU A 49 19.77 -1.22 7.04
CA LEU A 49 20.58 -1.07 8.24
C LEU A 49 21.92 -1.79 8.06
N ASP A 50 21.87 -3.04 7.63
CA ASP A 50 23.07 -3.86 7.41
C ASP A 50 23.95 -3.25 6.31
N PHE A 51 23.34 -2.67 5.28
CA PHE A 51 24.07 -1.93 4.24
C PHE A 51 24.76 -0.68 4.79
N VAL A 52 24.05 0.14 5.57
CA VAL A 52 24.60 1.36 6.20
C VAL A 52 25.71 1.03 7.20
N GLN A 53 25.63 -0.11 7.87
CA GLN A 53 26.66 -0.61 8.79
C GLN A 53 27.83 -1.31 8.08
N GLY A 54 27.80 -1.44 6.74
CA GLY A 54 28.86 -2.09 5.96
C GLY A 54 28.89 -3.61 6.06
N ARG A 55 27.84 -4.26 6.57
CA ARG A 55 27.73 -5.71 6.68
C ARG A 55 27.32 -6.39 5.38
N THR A 56 26.70 -5.65 4.47
CA THR A 56 26.30 -6.13 3.14
C THR A 56 26.84 -5.23 2.04
N THR A 57 26.97 -5.78 0.84
CA THR A 57 27.38 -5.02 -0.35
C THR A 57 26.17 -4.46 -1.08
N ARG A 58 26.36 -3.37 -1.82
CA ARG A 58 25.31 -2.75 -2.64
C ARG A 58 24.63 -3.74 -3.58
N SER A 59 25.40 -4.63 -4.20
CA SER A 59 24.87 -5.68 -5.09
C SER A 59 23.98 -6.67 -4.34
N ALA A 60 24.39 -7.11 -3.15
CA ALA A 60 23.60 -8.03 -2.34
C ALA A 60 22.27 -7.39 -1.88
N THR A 61 22.32 -6.14 -1.39
CA THR A 61 21.11 -5.38 -1.01
C THR A 61 20.18 -5.16 -2.20
N THR A 62 20.74 -4.89 -3.38
CA THR A 62 19.96 -4.74 -4.62
C THR A 62 19.29 -6.05 -5.03
N ALA A 63 19.98 -7.19 -4.93
CA ALA A 63 19.41 -8.50 -5.26
C ALA A 63 18.23 -8.84 -4.34
N VAL A 64 18.34 -8.55 -3.04
CA VAL A 64 17.22 -8.70 -2.09
C VAL A 64 16.05 -7.79 -2.47
N SER A 65 16.34 -6.51 -2.77
CA SER A 65 15.31 -5.55 -3.21
C SER A 65 14.61 -5.99 -4.49
N PHE A 66 15.35 -6.53 -5.47
CA PHE A 66 14.80 -7.05 -6.71
C PHE A 66 13.91 -8.26 -6.44
N GLY A 67 14.39 -9.24 -5.69
CA GLY A 67 13.63 -10.46 -5.36
C GLY A 67 12.32 -10.18 -4.63
N LEU A 68 12.30 -9.20 -3.71
CA LEU A 68 11.10 -8.81 -2.96
C LEU A 68 10.11 -7.98 -3.78
N SER A 69 10.53 -7.41 -4.92
CA SER A 69 9.74 -6.38 -5.63
C SER A 69 9.31 -6.78 -7.03
N ALA A 70 10.09 -7.61 -7.74
CA ALA A 70 9.87 -7.93 -9.15
C ALA A 70 8.46 -8.46 -9.45
N GLY A 71 7.96 -9.36 -8.61
CA GLY A 71 6.60 -9.90 -8.73
C GLY A 71 5.54 -8.80 -8.67
N PHE A 72 5.66 -7.85 -7.73
CA PHE A 72 4.71 -6.74 -7.59
C PHE A 72 4.80 -5.74 -8.73
N ILE A 73 6.00 -5.45 -9.26
CA ILE A 73 6.18 -4.50 -10.37
C ILE A 73 5.41 -4.98 -11.61
N PHE A 74 5.68 -6.20 -12.04
CA PHE A 74 5.16 -6.71 -13.31
C PHE A 74 3.79 -7.37 -13.19
N GLY A 75 3.49 -7.99 -12.05
CA GLY A 75 2.23 -8.71 -11.88
C GLY A 75 1.14 -7.97 -11.10
N LEU A 76 1.45 -6.85 -10.44
CA LEU A 76 0.42 -6.00 -9.81
C LEU A 76 0.47 -4.57 -10.36
N GLY A 77 1.64 -3.93 -10.35
CA GLY A 77 1.81 -2.52 -10.71
C GLY A 77 1.41 -2.21 -12.14
N ALA A 78 2.05 -2.85 -13.13
CA ALA A 78 1.73 -2.61 -14.53
C ALA A 78 0.27 -3.00 -14.90
N PRO A 79 -0.23 -4.20 -14.55
CA PRO A 79 -1.62 -4.58 -14.83
C PRO A 79 -2.64 -3.62 -14.19
N MET A 80 -2.41 -3.18 -12.95
CA MET A 80 -3.31 -2.26 -12.25
C MET A 80 -3.31 -0.85 -12.87
N ALA A 81 -2.14 -0.36 -13.31
CA ALA A 81 -2.05 0.92 -14.00
C ALA A 81 -2.79 0.90 -15.34
N LEU A 82 -2.66 -0.21 -16.08
CA LEU A 82 -3.40 -0.42 -17.33
C LEU A 82 -4.91 -0.60 -17.09
N ALA A 83 -5.31 -1.31 -16.03
CA ALA A 83 -6.70 -1.56 -15.71
C ALA A 83 -7.45 -0.31 -15.23
N SER A 84 -6.79 0.55 -14.45
CA SER A 84 -7.40 1.75 -13.87
C SER A 84 -7.14 3.02 -14.66
N GLY A 85 -6.12 3.05 -15.53
CA GLY A 85 -5.64 4.27 -16.17
C GLY A 85 -4.90 5.22 -15.21
N VAL A 86 -4.62 4.79 -13.97
CA VAL A 86 -4.02 5.60 -12.91
C VAL A 86 -2.70 4.96 -12.45
N LEU A 87 -1.66 5.78 -12.27
CA LEU A 87 -0.36 5.30 -11.78
C LEU A 87 -0.46 4.83 -10.34
N ASN A 88 0.40 3.90 -9.94
CA ASN A 88 0.40 3.32 -8.61
C ASN A 88 1.83 3.19 -8.07
N PRO A 89 2.01 3.07 -6.74
CA PRO A 89 3.33 3.08 -6.14
C PRO A 89 4.16 1.84 -6.49
N TRP A 90 3.52 0.69 -6.75
CA TRP A 90 4.26 -0.53 -7.13
C TRP A 90 4.98 -0.37 -8.46
N LEU A 91 4.36 0.32 -9.43
CA LEU A 91 4.96 0.58 -10.73
C LEU A 91 6.01 1.70 -10.68
N LEU A 92 5.79 2.75 -9.88
CA LEU A 92 6.70 3.90 -9.84
C LEU A 92 7.88 3.68 -8.89
N PHE A 93 7.62 3.23 -7.66
CA PHE A 93 8.59 3.34 -6.58
C PHE A 93 9.41 2.07 -6.35
N LEU A 94 8.83 0.88 -6.51
CA LEU A 94 9.60 -0.37 -6.40
C LEU A 94 10.77 -0.45 -7.39
N PRO A 95 10.63 -0.05 -8.67
CA PRO A 95 11.76 -0.03 -9.58
C PRO A 95 12.79 1.03 -9.18
N THR A 96 12.35 2.19 -8.68
CA THR A 96 13.28 3.23 -8.21
C THR A 96 14.06 2.81 -6.96
N ASP A 97 13.48 1.98 -6.09
CA ASP A 97 14.22 1.36 -4.98
C ASP A 97 15.37 0.51 -5.52
N ILE A 98 15.08 -0.37 -6.48
CA ILE A 98 16.07 -1.26 -7.10
C ILE A 98 17.14 -0.44 -7.83
N LEU A 99 16.74 0.50 -8.69
CA LEU A 99 17.66 1.31 -9.50
C LEU A 99 18.52 2.24 -8.63
N GLY A 100 17.94 2.82 -7.58
CA GLY A 100 18.66 3.64 -6.61
C GLY A 100 19.69 2.83 -5.83
N LEU A 101 19.30 1.65 -5.34
CA LEU A 101 20.21 0.73 -4.67
C LEU A 101 21.28 0.20 -5.62
N LEU A 102 20.95 -0.11 -6.87
CA LEU A 102 21.91 -0.59 -7.88
C LEU A 102 22.97 0.47 -8.22
N ALA A 103 22.59 1.74 -8.27
CA ALA A 103 23.44 2.81 -8.76
C ALA A 103 24.75 2.92 -7.96
N PRO A 104 25.94 2.81 -8.60
CA PRO A 104 27.23 2.95 -7.91
C PRO A 104 27.54 4.41 -7.53
N LYS A 105 27.04 5.39 -8.30
CA LYS A 105 27.32 6.82 -8.11
C LYS A 105 26.04 7.59 -7.77
N LYS A 106 26.17 8.58 -6.89
CA LYS A 106 25.05 9.42 -6.40
C LYS A 106 24.29 10.16 -7.51
N TRP A 107 24.98 10.56 -8.58
CA TRP A 107 24.35 11.27 -9.71
C TRP A 107 23.67 10.31 -10.70
N LEU A 108 24.07 9.04 -10.74
CA LEU A 108 23.48 8.06 -11.66
C LEU A 108 22.12 7.57 -11.14
N ALA A 109 21.93 7.51 -9.83
CA ALA A 109 20.67 7.13 -9.21
C ALA A 109 19.46 7.95 -9.70
N PRO A 110 19.48 9.31 -9.64
CA PRO A 110 18.36 10.11 -10.13
C PRO A 110 18.17 10.00 -11.65
N LEU A 111 19.24 9.79 -12.43
CA LEU A 111 19.11 9.56 -13.88
C LEU A 111 18.39 8.25 -14.19
N LEU A 112 18.75 7.16 -13.51
CA LEU A 112 18.09 5.86 -13.68
C LEU A 112 16.63 5.92 -13.21
N GLY A 113 16.37 6.57 -12.07
CA GLY A 113 15.00 6.79 -11.58
C GLY A 113 14.17 7.63 -12.53
N GLY A 114 14.71 8.76 -13.02
CA GLY A 114 14.02 9.61 -13.99
C GLY A 114 13.78 8.91 -15.33
N ALA A 115 14.76 8.12 -15.80
CA ALA A 115 14.59 7.29 -17.00
C ALA A 115 13.46 6.28 -16.82
N TRP A 116 13.34 5.63 -15.66
CA TRP A 116 12.21 4.76 -15.35
C TRP A 116 10.87 5.51 -15.35
N GLY A 117 10.80 6.69 -14.73
CA GLY A 117 9.61 7.54 -14.78
C GLY A 117 9.20 7.87 -16.21
N GLY A 118 10.18 8.15 -17.09
CA GLY A 118 9.96 8.35 -18.52
C GLY A 118 9.43 7.09 -19.20
N VAL A 119 10.05 5.93 -18.94
CA VAL A 119 9.57 4.63 -19.46
C VAL A 119 8.13 4.35 -19.03
N VAL A 120 7.75 4.64 -17.79
CA VAL A 120 6.36 4.43 -17.34
C VAL A 120 5.41 5.36 -18.07
N VAL A 121 5.71 6.67 -18.12
CA VAL A 121 4.87 7.68 -18.78
C VAL A 121 4.68 7.38 -20.27
N PHE A 122 5.76 7.15 -21.00
CA PHE A 122 5.70 6.93 -22.45
C PHE A 122 5.34 5.49 -22.81
N GLY A 123 5.80 4.52 -22.01
CA GLY A 123 5.55 3.10 -22.21
C GLY A 123 4.12 2.70 -21.94
N LEU A 124 3.48 3.25 -20.90
CA LEU A 124 2.04 3.03 -20.65
C LEU A 124 1.20 3.62 -21.78
N ARG A 125 1.52 4.82 -22.26
CA ARG A 125 0.87 5.42 -23.42
C ARG A 125 1.01 4.55 -24.68
N GLY A 126 2.22 4.07 -24.95
CA GLY A 126 2.49 3.18 -26.08
C GLY A 126 1.75 1.85 -25.96
N ALA A 127 1.77 1.23 -24.78
CA ALA A 127 1.05 0.00 -24.49
C ALA A 127 -0.47 0.18 -24.65
N ASN A 128 -1.00 1.32 -24.20
CA ASN A 128 -2.41 1.66 -24.36
C ASN A 128 -2.83 1.71 -25.84
N ASN A 129 -2.07 2.43 -26.65
CA ASN A 129 -2.34 2.57 -28.08
C ASN A 129 -2.21 1.24 -28.83
N LEU A 130 -1.19 0.44 -28.49
CA LEU A 130 -0.98 -0.86 -29.11
C LEU A 130 -2.12 -1.83 -28.77
N ALA A 131 -2.54 -1.86 -27.51
CA ALA A 131 -3.55 -2.80 -27.04
C ALA A 131 -4.95 -2.53 -27.62
N HIS A 132 -5.35 -1.26 -27.82
CA HIS A 132 -6.59 -0.94 -28.51
C HIS A 132 -6.57 -1.30 -30.01
N GLY A 133 -5.38 -1.42 -30.61
CA GLY A 133 -5.22 -1.89 -31.99
C GLY A 133 -5.30 -3.42 -32.14
N LEU A 134 -5.36 -4.17 -31.04
CA LEU A 134 -5.39 -5.63 -31.07
C LEU A 134 -6.82 -6.17 -31.26
N PRO A 135 -6.98 -7.32 -31.94
CA PRO A 135 -8.26 -8.00 -32.11
C PRO A 135 -9.01 -8.31 -30.80
N VAL A 136 -8.26 -8.60 -29.72
CA VAL A 136 -8.78 -8.77 -28.37
C VAL A 136 -8.34 -7.59 -27.53
N ASP A 137 -9.29 -6.70 -27.21
CA ASP A 137 -9.08 -5.57 -26.32
C ASP A 137 -9.02 -6.04 -24.86
N PHE A 138 -7.81 -6.38 -24.42
CA PHE A 138 -7.59 -6.81 -23.05
C PHE A 138 -7.60 -5.65 -22.05
N LEU A 139 -7.46 -4.39 -22.47
CA LEU A 139 -7.48 -3.25 -21.55
C LEU A 139 -8.88 -2.97 -21.05
N THR A 140 -9.85 -2.93 -21.95
CA THR A 140 -11.26 -2.79 -21.58
C THR A 140 -11.70 -3.96 -20.70
N ALA A 141 -11.23 -5.18 -20.99
CA ALA A 141 -11.51 -6.34 -20.16
C ALA A 141 -10.88 -6.24 -18.75
N LEU A 142 -9.66 -5.69 -18.61
CA LEU A 142 -9.00 -5.50 -17.31
C LEU A 142 -9.79 -4.58 -16.37
N GLN A 143 -10.62 -3.67 -16.90
CA GLN A 143 -11.49 -2.82 -16.08
C GLN A 143 -12.53 -3.62 -15.27
N GLN A 144 -12.83 -4.87 -15.66
CA GLN A 144 -13.70 -5.76 -14.89
C GLN A 144 -13.14 -6.10 -13.50
N MET A 145 -11.85 -5.84 -13.27
CA MET A 145 -11.23 -5.96 -11.95
C MET A 145 -11.75 -4.93 -10.95
N ALA A 146 -12.27 -3.79 -11.41
CA ALA A 146 -12.69 -2.68 -10.55
C ALA A 146 -13.78 -3.09 -9.56
N THR A 147 -14.83 -3.76 -10.04
CA THR A 147 -16.01 -4.08 -9.21
C THR A 147 -15.66 -5.03 -8.06
N PRO A 148 -15.01 -6.19 -8.27
CA PRO A 148 -14.60 -7.06 -7.18
C PRO A 148 -13.66 -6.38 -6.20
N ILE A 149 -12.68 -5.61 -6.70
CA ILE A 149 -11.71 -4.89 -5.85
C ILE A 149 -12.45 -3.91 -4.96
N LEU A 150 -13.31 -3.06 -5.50
CA LEU A 150 -14.01 -2.05 -4.71
C LEU A 150 -14.90 -2.68 -3.63
N PHE A 151 -15.71 -3.69 -3.97
CA PHE A 151 -16.70 -4.25 -3.03
C PHE A 151 -16.11 -5.25 -2.03
N LEU A 152 -15.16 -6.10 -2.42
CA LEU A 152 -14.55 -7.04 -1.47
C LEU A 152 -13.54 -6.34 -0.55
N PHE A 153 -12.89 -5.28 -1.03
CA PHE A 153 -11.99 -4.49 -0.21
C PHE A 153 -12.71 -3.86 0.98
N THR A 154 -13.99 -3.48 0.86
CA THR A 154 -14.73 -2.84 1.95
C THR A 154 -14.70 -3.66 3.23
N LEU A 155 -14.67 -4.99 3.11
CA LEU A 155 -14.76 -5.95 4.21
C LEU A 155 -13.49 -6.08 5.05
N PHE A 156 -12.39 -5.37 4.73
CA PHE A 156 -11.15 -5.50 5.50
C PHE A 156 -11.33 -5.17 7.00
N PRO A 157 -12.15 -4.19 7.44
CA PRO A 157 -12.34 -3.94 8.86
C PRO A 157 -13.06 -5.10 9.54
N VAL A 158 -14.06 -5.70 8.89
CA VAL A 158 -14.78 -6.88 9.38
C VAL A 158 -13.83 -8.06 9.57
N LEU A 159 -12.96 -8.32 8.59
CA LEU A 159 -11.94 -9.36 8.71
C LEU A 159 -10.95 -9.05 9.83
N ALA A 160 -10.52 -7.80 9.99
CA ALA A 160 -9.62 -7.39 11.07
C ALA A 160 -10.27 -7.59 12.45
N ILE A 161 -11.53 -7.19 12.63
CA ILE A 161 -12.30 -7.39 13.87
C ILE A 161 -12.45 -8.89 14.14
N THR A 162 -12.77 -9.67 13.12
CA THR A 162 -12.93 -11.12 13.24
C THR A 162 -11.64 -11.79 13.71
N LYS A 163 -10.50 -11.41 13.13
CA LYS A 163 -9.18 -11.95 13.49
C LYS A 163 -8.74 -11.55 14.90
N GLN A 164 -9.04 -10.32 15.33
CA GLN A 164 -8.56 -9.79 16.62
C GLN A 164 -9.48 -10.12 17.80
N PHE A 165 -10.80 -10.05 17.59
CA PHE A 165 -11.82 -10.12 18.64
C PHE A 165 -12.78 -11.31 18.49
N GLY A 166 -12.61 -12.12 17.45
CA GLY A 166 -13.35 -13.36 17.23
C GLY A 166 -14.63 -13.20 16.41
N LYS A 167 -15.26 -14.35 16.14
CA LYS A 167 -16.35 -14.50 15.16
C LYS A 167 -17.61 -13.71 15.50
N LEU A 168 -17.93 -13.53 16.79
CA LEU A 168 -19.16 -12.85 17.22
C LEU A 168 -19.10 -11.34 16.91
N LEU A 169 -18.05 -10.66 17.36
CA LEU A 169 -17.85 -9.23 17.09
C LEU A 169 -17.59 -8.98 15.60
N GLY A 170 -16.89 -9.90 14.94
CA GLY A 170 -16.73 -9.89 13.49
C GLY A 170 -18.06 -9.97 12.74
N GLY A 171 -18.93 -10.92 13.12
CA GLY A 171 -20.25 -11.08 12.51
C GLY A 171 -21.15 -9.87 12.71
N LEU A 172 -21.15 -9.27 13.92
CA LEU A 172 -21.89 -8.04 14.20
C LEU A 172 -21.39 -6.88 13.32
N ALA A 173 -20.06 -6.69 13.24
CA ALA A 173 -19.47 -5.69 12.36
C ALA A 173 -19.85 -5.93 10.89
N GLY A 174 -19.86 -7.20 10.45
CA GLY A 174 -20.27 -7.58 9.09
C GLY A 174 -21.72 -7.23 8.77
N VAL A 175 -22.64 -7.45 9.71
CA VAL A 175 -24.06 -7.05 9.55
C VAL A 175 -24.18 -5.53 9.48
N VAL A 176 -23.48 -4.80 10.35
CA VAL A 176 -23.48 -3.33 10.34
C VAL A 176 -22.91 -2.79 9.03
N GLU A 177 -21.77 -3.31 8.58
CA GLU A 177 -21.13 -2.89 7.34
C GLU A 177 -22.02 -3.17 6.13
N LEU A 178 -22.60 -4.37 6.04
CA LEU A 178 -23.53 -4.74 4.96
C LEU A 178 -24.77 -3.83 4.95
N ALA A 179 -25.35 -3.54 6.11
CA ALA A 179 -26.49 -2.64 6.22
C ALA A 179 -26.14 -1.22 5.75
N LEU A 180 -24.94 -0.73 6.09
CA LEU A 180 -24.46 0.58 5.63
C LEU A 180 -24.20 0.61 4.12
N VAL A 181 -23.65 -0.45 3.55
CA VAL A 181 -23.47 -0.56 2.10
C VAL A 181 -24.83 -0.49 1.40
N VAL A 182 -25.80 -1.33 1.82
CA VAL A 182 -27.15 -1.36 1.21
C VAL A 182 -27.86 -0.01 1.38
N LEU A 183 -27.78 0.61 2.57
CA LEU A 183 -28.38 1.91 2.83
C LEU A 183 -27.75 3.00 1.97
N THR A 184 -26.42 3.03 1.87
CA THR A 184 -25.70 4.03 1.07
C THR A 184 -26.03 3.87 -0.40
N MET A 185 -26.05 2.65 -0.93
CA MET A 185 -26.45 2.39 -2.32
C MET A 185 -27.88 2.85 -2.62
N LYS A 186 -28.77 2.84 -1.62
CA LYS A 186 -30.16 3.28 -1.77
C LYS A 186 -30.32 4.80 -1.64
N VAL A 187 -29.62 5.43 -0.69
CA VAL A 187 -29.78 6.85 -0.34
C VAL A 187 -28.88 7.75 -1.20
N TRP A 188 -27.64 7.31 -1.45
CA TRP A 188 -26.62 8.04 -2.20
C TRP A 188 -26.00 7.13 -3.28
N PRO A 189 -26.72 6.87 -4.39
CA PRO A 189 -26.27 5.94 -5.42
C PRO A 189 -24.96 6.34 -6.11
N ASP A 190 -24.64 7.64 -6.12
CA ASP A 190 -23.42 8.17 -6.75
C ASP A 190 -22.18 8.11 -5.84
N VAL A 191 -22.38 7.84 -4.55
CA VAL A 191 -21.29 7.71 -3.56
C VAL A 191 -20.83 6.26 -3.52
N PHE A 192 -19.51 6.06 -3.47
CA PHE A 192 -18.98 4.72 -3.25
C PHE A 192 -19.36 4.22 -1.85
N ALA A 193 -20.33 3.31 -1.80
CA ALA A 193 -20.92 2.78 -0.56
C ALA A 193 -19.90 2.13 0.40
N GLY A 194 -18.77 1.67 -0.12
CA GLY A 194 -17.70 1.13 0.69
C GLY A 194 -17.02 2.15 1.60
N ALA A 195 -16.92 3.42 1.20
CA ALA A 195 -16.23 4.45 1.98
C ALA A 195 -16.85 4.65 3.38
N PRO A 196 -18.15 4.97 3.54
CA PRO A 196 -18.76 5.12 4.86
C PRO A 196 -18.80 3.79 5.63
N ALA A 197 -18.96 2.66 4.95
CA ALA A 197 -18.98 1.35 5.57
C ALA A 197 -17.63 1.00 6.21
N MET A 198 -16.53 1.24 5.49
CA MET A 198 -15.17 1.09 6.01
C MET A 198 -14.88 2.05 7.17
N ALA A 199 -15.37 3.29 7.09
CA ALA A 199 -15.22 4.27 8.15
C ALA A 199 -15.77 3.73 9.48
N VAL A 200 -17.02 3.24 9.45
CA VAL A 200 -17.67 2.65 10.63
C VAL A 200 -16.94 1.40 11.08
N GLY A 201 -16.55 0.51 10.16
CA GLY A 201 -15.81 -0.71 10.48
C GLY A 201 -14.48 -0.42 11.20
N VAL A 202 -13.72 0.55 10.74
CA VAL A 202 -12.46 0.95 11.39
C VAL A 202 -12.70 1.61 12.74
N LEU A 203 -13.73 2.46 12.87
CA LEU A 203 -14.11 3.05 14.16
C LEU A 203 -14.52 1.97 15.18
N LEU A 204 -15.25 0.94 14.74
CA LEU A 204 -15.61 -0.20 15.58
C LEU A 204 -14.36 -0.97 16.02
N LEU A 205 -13.42 -1.24 15.11
CA LEU A 205 -12.16 -1.91 15.43
C LEU A 205 -11.38 -1.14 16.50
N ILE A 206 -11.19 0.17 16.30
CA ILE A 206 -10.47 1.03 17.26
C ILE A 206 -11.22 1.08 18.59
N GLY A 207 -12.55 1.21 18.56
CA GLY A 207 -13.39 1.21 19.76
C GLY A 207 -13.23 -0.08 20.57
N PHE A 208 -13.26 -1.25 19.91
CA PHE A 208 -13.04 -2.54 20.55
C PHE A 208 -11.61 -2.68 21.09
N ALA A 209 -10.61 -2.20 20.35
CA ALA A 209 -9.21 -2.23 20.80
C ALA A 209 -9.00 -1.40 22.06
N VAL A 210 -9.44 -0.14 22.05
CA VAL A 210 -9.33 0.76 23.21
C VAL A 210 -10.11 0.22 24.40
N ALA A 211 -11.33 -0.29 24.20
CA ALA A 211 -12.12 -0.90 25.28
C ALA A 211 -11.42 -2.11 25.90
N ARG A 212 -10.75 -2.95 25.10
CA ARG A 212 -9.96 -4.10 25.57
C ARG A 212 -8.76 -3.64 26.38
N ASP A 213 -7.98 -2.69 25.89
CA ASP A 213 -6.82 -2.13 26.60
C ASP A 213 -7.23 -1.52 27.95
N VAL A 214 -8.31 -0.73 27.99
CA VAL A 214 -8.81 -0.12 29.24
C VAL A 214 -9.29 -1.18 30.24
N ARG A 215 -10.00 -2.21 29.77
CA ARG A 215 -10.46 -3.32 30.64
C ARG A 215 -9.29 -4.11 31.20
N GLN A 216 -8.27 -4.41 30.38
CA GLN A 216 -7.08 -5.12 30.83
C GLN A 216 -6.29 -4.31 31.86
N ARG A 217 -6.13 -3.00 31.64
CA ARG A 217 -5.49 -2.10 32.62
C ARG A 217 -6.25 -2.06 33.95
N ARG A 218 -7.57 -1.86 33.92
CA ARG A 218 -8.40 -1.88 35.14
C ARG A 218 -8.36 -3.22 35.85
N ALA A 219 -8.30 -4.33 35.13
CA ALA A 219 -8.16 -5.66 35.71
C ALA A 219 -6.79 -5.84 36.38
N ALA A 220 -5.71 -5.37 35.74
CA ALA A 220 -4.36 -5.38 36.32
C ALA A 220 -4.27 -4.50 37.58
N GLU A 221 -4.83 -3.29 37.54
CA GLU A 221 -4.90 -2.38 38.70
C GLU A 221 -5.69 -3.00 39.86
N ARG A 222 -6.80 -3.68 39.59
CA ARG A 222 -7.58 -4.41 40.62
C ARG A 222 -6.84 -5.62 41.17
N ALA A 223 -6.09 -6.33 40.34
CA ALA A 223 -5.26 -7.45 40.81
C ALA A 223 -4.15 -6.95 41.75
N VAL A 224 -3.52 -5.82 41.44
CA VAL A 224 -2.51 -5.18 42.31
C VAL A 224 -3.13 -4.63 43.60
N ALA A 225 -4.33 -4.02 43.53
CA ALA A 225 -5.04 -3.56 44.72
C ALA A 225 -5.50 -4.71 45.62
N GLY A 226 -5.85 -5.87 45.05
CA GLY A 226 -6.22 -7.08 45.79
C GLY A 226 -5.06 -7.82 46.46
N THR A 227 -3.81 -7.54 46.05
CA THR A 227 -2.60 -8.07 46.70
C THR A 227 -2.13 -7.24 47.90
N VAL A 228 -2.75 -6.08 48.17
CA VAL A 228 -2.44 -5.23 49.33
C VAL A 228 -3.57 -5.34 50.36
N SER A 229 -3.64 -6.48 51.05
CA SER A 229 -4.32 -6.61 52.35
C SER A 229 -3.27 -6.58 53.46
N PRO A 230 -3.51 -5.88 54.58
CA PRO A 230 -2.49 -5.64 55.60
C PRO A 230 -2.41 -6.82 56.56
N THR A 231 -1.43 -7.71 56.36
CA THR A 231 -1.04 -8.67 57.41
C THR A 231 0.48 -8.79 57.45
N GLY A 232 1.06 -8.23 58.53
CA GLY A 232 2.12 -8.85 59.32
C GLY A 232 3.54 -8.91 58.73
N GLU A 233 4.38 -8.03 59.25
CA GLU A 233 5.75 -8.23 59.75
C GLU A 233 6.82 -9.04 58.97
N ASP A 234 7.97 -8.37 58.86
CA ASP A 234 9.36 -8.85 58.80
C ASP A 234 9.89 -9.61 57.57
N ALA A 235 10.61 -8.86 56.72
CA ALA A 235 11.78 -9.37 55.98
C ALA A 235 12.76 -8.23 55.64
N PRO A 236 14.08 -8.49 55.67
CA PRO A 236 15.12 -7.46 55.78
C PRO A 236 15.34 -6.67 54.49
N VAL A 237 15.69 -5.39 54.68
CA VAL A 237 16.16 -4.47 53.64
C VAL A 237 17.47 -5.00 53.05
N VAL A 238 17.38 -5.77 51.98
CA VAL A 238 18.52 -6.03 51.10
C VAL A 238 18.72 -4.78 50.25
N THR A 239 19.75 -4.01 50.59
CA THR A 239 20.32 -2.95 49.73
C THR A 239 20.97 -3.61 48.51
N ALA A 240 20.14 -4.03 47.55
CA ALA A 240 20.62 -4.39 46.23
C ALA A 240 21.10 -3.10 45.55
N GLY A 241 22.42 -3.03 45.34
CA GLY A 241 23.08 -1.92 44.65
C GLY A 241 22.33 -1.55 43.38
N ARG A 242 22.09 -0.24 43.23
CA ARG A 242 21.57 0.37 42.01
C ARG A 242 22.38 -0.17 40.83
N PRO A 243 21.78 -0.94 39.89
CA PRO A 243 22.52 -1.31 38.70
C PRO A 243 22.89 -0.01 37.97
N PRO A 244 24.07 0.05 37.33
CA PRO A 244 24.43 1.20 36.52
C PRO A 244 23.30 1.46 35.52
N LYS A 245 23.07 2.73 35.16
CA LYS A 245 22.19 3.12 34.04
C LYS A 245 22.73 2.49 32.75
N ASN A 246 22.47 1.21 32.55
CA ASN A 246 22.62 0.56 31.26
C ASN A 246 21.55 1.20 30.39
N VAL A 247 21.98 2.17 29.59
CA VAL A 247 21.18 2.74 28.52
C VAL A 247 20.70 1.56 27.69
N ASP A 248 19.39 1.31 27.70
CA ASP A 248 18.77 0.23 26.94
C ASP A 248 19.30 0.28 25.49
N PRO A 249 20.06 -0.73 25.02
CA PRO A 249 20.70 -0.72 23.71
C PRO A 249 19.69 -0.46 22.59
N MET A 250 18.45 -0.89 22.76
CA MET A 250 17.35 -0.63 21.84
C MET A 250 16.92 0.84 21.83
N ALA A 251 16.88 1.50 22.99
CA ALA A 251 16.59 2.93 23.10
C ALA A 251 17.70 3.78 22.46
N SER A 252 18.96 3.35 22.56
CA SER A 252 20.11 4.01 21.91
C SER A 252 20.05 3.90 20.37
N LEU A 253 19.77 2.71 19.84
CA LEU A 253 19.64 2.47 18.39
C LEU A 253 18.48 3.28 17.77
N PHE A 254 17.31 3.28 18.42
CA PHE A 254 16.18 4.07 17.94
C PHE A 254 16.43 5.59 17.99
N GLY A 255 17.22 6.05 18.96
CA GLY A 255 17.68 7.44 19.03
C GLY A 255 18.55 7.83 17.83
N ALA A 256 19.55 7.00 17.52
CA ALA A 256 20.48 7.23 16.41
C ALA A 256 19.77 7.20 15.04
N SER A 257 18.91 6.20 14.81
CA SER A 257 18.10 6.09 13.60
C SER A 257 17.16 7.29 13.40
N ALA A 258 16.47 7.71 14.45
CA ALA A 258 15.60 8.89 14.38
C ALA A 258 16.39 10.18 14.13
N ALA A 259 17.57 10.34 14.74
CA ALA A 259 18.45 11.49 14.51
C ALA A 259 18.95 11.54 13.06
N ARG A 260 19.31 10.38 12.48
CA ARG A 260 19.70 10.25 11.07
C ARG A 260 18.60 10.75 10.13
N LEU A 261 17.35 10.36 10.39
CA LEU A 261 16.20 10.78 9.59
C LEU A 261 15.94 12.29 9.73
N ARG A 262 15.96 12.83 10.95
CA ARG A 262 15.80 14.28 11.20
C ARG A 262 16.88 15.14 10.53
N ARG A 263 18.12 14.64 10.42
CA ARG A 263 19.20 15.35 9.72
C ARG A 263 18.88 15.57 8.23
N HIS A 264 18.11 14.67 7.62
CA HIS A 264 17.74 14.73 6.20
C HIS A 264 16.30 15.24 6.00
N LEU A 265 15.72 15.91 6.99
CA LEU A 265 14.35 16.43 6.95
C LEU A 265 14.02 17.21 5.67
N PRO A 266 14.89 18.11 5.14
CA PRO A 266 14.57 18.84 3.91
C PRO A 266 14.33 17.92 2.71
N LEU A 267 15.07 16.80 2.60
CA LEU A 267 14.87 15.84 1.53
C LEU A 267 13.52 15.11 1.66
N PHE A 268 13.12 14.76 2.89
CA PHE A 268 11.82 14.17 3.15
C PHE A 268 10.68 15.17 2.88
N MET A 269 10.88 16.46 3.17
CA MET A 269 9.90 17.50 2.82
C MET A 269 9.71 17.62 1.31
N VAL A 270 10.79 17.60 0.53
CA VAL A 270 10.71 17.63 -0.95
C VAL A 270 10.02 16.37 -1.48
N LEU A 271 10.31 15.20 -0.89
CA LEU A 271 9.64 13.95 -1.22
C LEU A 271 8.13 14.02 -0.93
N GLY A 272 7.74 14.49 0.25
CA GLY A 272 6.34 14.68 0.63
C GLY A 272 5.61 15.67 -0.27
N ALA A 273 6.26 16.78 -0.62
CA ALA A 273 5.74 17.74 -1.59
C ALA A 273 5.48 17.11 -2.96
N GLY A 274 6.44 16.33 -3.47
CA GLY A 274 6.33 15.66 -4.76
C GLY A 274 5.23 14.59 -4.81
N ILE A 275 5.09 13.79 -3.75
CA ILE A 275 4.01 12.78 -3.66
C ILE A 275 2.65 13.45 -3.52
N CYS A 276 2.53 14.48 -2.68
CA CYS A 276 1.28 15.20 -2.50
C CYS A 276 0.84 15.87 -3.80
N LEU A 277 1.77 16.51 -4.51
CA LEU A 277 1.53 17.06 -5.84
C LEU A 277 1.06 15.98 -6.82
N LEU A 278 1.74 14.83 -6.87
CA LEU A 278 1.38 13.75 -7.77
C LEU A 278 -0.04 13.20 -7.50
N SER A 279 -0.41 13.06 -6.22
CA SER A 279 -1.77 12.70 -5.82
C SER A 279 -2.80 13.80 -6.15
N GLN A 280 -2.45 15.07 -5.98
CA GLN A 280 -3.32 16.21 -6.30
C GLN A 280 -3.57 16.35 -7.81
N LEU A 281 -2.63 15.90 -8.64
CA LEU A 281 -2.81 15.84 -10.09
C LEU A 281 -3.73 14.69 -10.55
N HIS A 282 -4.25 13.88 -9.61
CA HIS A 282 -5.20 12.78 -9.82
C HIS A 282 -4.75 11.73 -10.85
N VAL A 283 -3.44 11.65 -11.11
CA VAL A 283 -2.82 10.64 -11.99
C VAL A 283 -2.23 9.46 -11.21
N PHE A 284 -2.32 9.48 -9.89
CA PHE A 284 -1.70 8.51 -9.01
C PHE A 284 -2.63 8.10 -7.88
N GLY A 285 -2.78 6.79 -7.68
CA GLY A 285 -3.52 6.18 -6.59
C GLY A 285 -2.59 5.43 -5.63
N GLY A 286 -2.74 5.67 -4.33
CA GLY A 286 -1.91 5.05 -3.30
C GLY A 286 -2.14 3.55 -3.14
N GLY A 287 -3.35 3.07 -3.45
CA GLY A 287 -3.81 1.69 -3.32
C GLY A 287 -4.56 1.16 -4.54
N GLU A 288 -4.84 -0.14 -4.54
CA GLU A 288 -5.52 -0.85 -5.63
C GLU A 288 -6.96 -0.34 -5.77
N ALA A 289 -7.71 -0.31 -4.67
CA ALA A 289 -9.08 0.21 -4.66
C ALA A 289 -9.12 1.71 -4.98
N THR A 290 -8.19 2.51 -4.42
CA THR A 290 -8.17 3.95 -4.66
C THR A 290 -7.85 4.31 -6.10
N SER A 291 -7.02 3.52 -6.80
CA SER A 291 -6.70 3.77 -8.21
C SER A 291 -7.98 3.77 -9.07
N PHE A 292 -8.90 2.84 -8.82
CA PHE A 292 -10.20 2.83 -9.50
C PHE A 292 -11.14 3.96 -9.05
N LEU A 293 -11.08 4.42 -7.79
CA LEU A 293 -11.88 5.55 -7.33
C LEU A 293 -11.39 6.87 -7.92
N VAL A 294 -10.06 7.07 -7.97
CA VAL A 294 -9.44 8.23 -8.62
C VAL A 294 -9.77 8.27 -10.12
N ALA A 295 -9.72 7.11 -10.80
CA ALA A 295 -10.14 6.99 -12.20
C ALA A 295 -11.61 7.39 -12.43
N LYS A 296 -12.48 7.14 -11.44
CA LYS A 296 -13.90 7.52 -11.46
C LYS A 296 -14.17 8.98 -11.02
N GLY A 297 -13.14 9.74 -10.64
CA GLY A 297 -13.29 11.09 -10.11
C GLY A 297 -13.82 11.16 -8.66
N GLN A 298 -13.89 10.02 -7.96
CA GLN A 298 -14.40 9.90 -6.58
C GLN A 298 -13.27 10.16 -5.58
N TYR A 299 -12.74 11.39 -5.57
CA TYR A 299 -11.55 11.76 -4.80
C TYR A 299 -11.77 11.77 -3.28
N ALA A 300 -12.98 12.13 -2.83
CA ALA A 300 -13.31 12.14 -1.41
C ALA A 300 -13.37 10.73 -0.83
N GLU A 301 -13.90 9.79 -1.60
CA GLU A 301 -13.98 8.37 -1.24
C GLU A 301 -12.58 7.72 -1.34
N ALA A 302 -11.79 8.06 -2.36
CA ALA A 302 -10.40 7.63 -2.45
C ALA A 302 -9.57 8.07 -1.24
N ALA A 303 -9.75 9.32 -0.79
CA ALA A 303 -9.09 9.85 0.40
C ALA A 303 -9.49 9.09 1.68
N GLN A 304 -10.78 8.83 1.86
CA GLN A 304 -11.25 8.03 3.00
C GLN A 304 -10.61 6.63 3.01
N VAL A 305 -10.62 5.96 1.87
CA VAL A 305 -10.02 4.62 1.72
C VAL A 305 -8.53 4.61 2.07
N ASP A 306 -7.75 5.54 1.52
CA ASP A 306 -6.31 5.63 1.82
C ASP A 306 -6.03 6.02 3.28
N PHE A 307 -6.88 6.86 3.88
CA PHE A 307 -6.79 7.22 5.30
C PHE A 307 -7.09 6.03 6.22
N TYR A 308 -8.11 5.22 5.93
CA TYR A 308 -8.38 4.03 6.73
C TYR A 308 -7.27 2.99 6.59
N ARG A 309 -6.74 2.84 5.38
CA ARG A 309 -5.62 1.98 5.08
C ARG A 309 -4.37 2.40 5.83
N SER A 310 -4.07 3.70 5.93
CA SER A 310 -2.86 4.20 6.60
C SER A 310 -2.75 3.75 8.06
N LEU A 311 -3.88 3.57 8.75
CA LEU A 311 -3.93 3.08 10.13
C LEU A 311 -3.37 1.65 10.28
N GLY A 312 -3.47 0.83 9.23
CA GLY A 312 -2.85 -0.50 9.17
C GLY A 312 -1.34 -0.46 8.98
N PHE A 313 -0.79 0.60 8.39
CA PHE A 313 0.63 0.70 8.02
C PHE A 313 1.47 1.56 8.97
N ILE A 314 0.87 2.57 9.65
CA ILE A 314 1.60 3.49 10.54
C ILE A 314 2.51 2.76 11.54
N PRO A 315 2.03 1.75 12.31
CA PRO A 315 2.86 1.05 13.26
C PRO A 315 4.03 0.29 12.64
N LEU A 316 3.81 -0.39 11.52
CA LEU A 316 4.86 -1.08 10.78
C LEU A 316 5.92 -0.08 10.29
N ILE A 317 5.50 0.99 9.63
CA ILE A 317 6.41 1.99 9.06
C ILE A 317 7.20 2.67 10.18
N ALA A 318 6.54 3.06 11.28
CA ALA A 318 7.21 3.70 12.40
C ALA A 318 8.27 2.79 13.05
N THR A 319 7.90 1.55 13.35
CA THR A 319 8.83 0.59 13.99
C THR A 319 9.98 0.20 13.09
N THR A 320 9.71 -0.10 11.81
CA THR A 320 10.75 -0.46 10.84
C THR A 320 11.67 0.71 10.51
N ALA A 321 11.15 1.95 10.47
CA ALA A 321 11.97 3.14 10.25
C ALA A 321 12.88 3.47 11.45
N LEU A 322 12.37 3.30 12.67
CA LEU A 322 13.20 3.44 13.88
C LEU A 322 14.25 2.34 13.97
N ALA A 323 13.92 1.11 13.57
CA ALA A 323 14.85 -0.01 13.58
C ALA A 323 15.95 0.15 12.52
N SER A 324 15.59 0.51 11.29
CA SER A 324 16.54 0.56 10.17
C SER A 324 17.22 1.91 9.95
N GLY A 325 16.65 2.99 10.48
CA GLY A 325 17.06 4.35 10.15
C GLY A 325 16.76 4.75 8.71
N ALA A 326 15.92 3.99 7.99
CA ALA A 326 15.43 4.30 6.66
C ALA A 326 13.91 4.45 6.68
N TYR A 327 13.38 5.48 6.02
CA TYR A 327 11.95 5.80 6.04
C TYR A 327 11.19 5.18 4.86
N GLY A 328 9.85 5.26 4.88
CA GLY A 328 9.03 4.89 3.72
C GLY A 328 9.04 6.00 2.69
N ILE A 329 9.18 5.67 1.39
CA ILE A 329 9.02 6.67 0.31
C ILE A 329 7.70 7.42 0.44
N VAL A 330 6.65 6.71 0.85
CA VAL A 330 5.27 7.23 0.90
C VAL A 330 4.88 7.73 2.29
N GLY A 331 5.86 7.87 3.19
CA GLY A 331 5.63 8.31 4.57
C GLY A 331 4.68 7.36 5.31
N PHE A 332 3.83 7.91 6.17
CA PHE A 332 2.71 7.19 6.78
C PHE A 332 1.49 7.08 5.87
N THR A 333 1.65 7.31 4.56
CA THR A 333 0.59 7.30 3.53
C THR A 333 -0.51 8.34 3.73
N LEU A 334 -0.42 9.21 4.74
CA LEU A 334 -1.37 10.31 5.00
C LEU A 334 -1.28 11.42 3.95
N VAL A 335 -0.18 11.47 3.20
CA VAL A 335 0.03 12.43 2.11
C VAL A 335 -0.95 12.23 0.95
N TYR A 336 -1.39 10.99 0.70
CA TYR A 336 -2.32 10.66 -0.37
C TYR A 336 -3.71 11.27 -0.17
N PRO A 337 -4.42 11.01 0.97
CA PRO A 337 -5.74 11.58 1.17
C PRO A 337 -5.71 13.11 1.20
N ILE A 338 -4.65 13.71 1.72
CA ILE A 338 -4.46 15.16 1.68
C ILE A 338 -4.30 15.64 0.23
N GLY A 339 -3.46 14.97 -0.56
CA GLY A 339 -3.24 15.31 -1.96
C GLY A 339 -4.53 15.27 -2.79
N TYR A 340 -5.34 14.22 -2.67
CA TYR A 340 -6.58 14.07 -3.44
C TYR A 340 -7.61 15.19 -3.16
N LEU A 341 -7.62 15.70 -1.92
CA LEU A 341 -8.59 16.70 -1.46
C LEU A 341 -8.16 18.14 -1.71
N LEU A 342 -6.90 18.39 -2.05
CA LEU A 342 -6.39 19.74 -2.24
C LEU A 342 -6.82 20.33 -3.59
N PRO A 343 -7.29 21.59 -3.61
CA PRO A 343 -7.86 22.19 -4.81
C PRO A 343 -6.83 22.65 -5.83
N SER A 344 -5.55 22.81 -5.45
CA SER A 344 -4.51 23.30 -6.36
C SER A 344 -3.10 22.76 -6.06
N PRO A 345 -2.18 22.81 -7.04
CA PRO A 345 -0.81 22.30 -6.91
C PRO A 345 0.05 23.00 -5.84
N TRP A 346 -0.11 24.31 -5.65
CA TRP A 346 0.75 25.08 -4.74
C TRP A 346 0.53 24.71 -3.26
N PRO A 347 -0.73 24.65 -2.75
CA PRO A 347 -1.02 24.07 -1.45
C PRO A 347 -0.55 22.62 -1.35
N ALA A 348 -0.64 21.80 -2.40
CA ALA A 348 -0.17 20.41 -2.36
C ALA A 348 1.32 20.30 -2.05
N LEU A 349 2.15 21.15 -2.66
CA LEU A 349 3.58 21.18 -2.35
C LEU A 349 3.85 21.54 -0.89
N VAL A 350 3.19 22.57 -0.38
CA VAL A 350 3.38 23.05 1.01
C VAL A 350 2.84 22.04 2.02
N CYS A 351 1.61 21.58 1.84
CA CYS A 351 0.98 20.60 2.72
C CYS A 351 1.75 19.28 2.70
N GLY A 352 2.17 18.78 1.53
CA GLY A 352 2.99 17.57 1.42
C GLY A 352 4.30 17.68 2.17
N ALA A 353 5.01 18.80 2.03
CA ALA A 353 6.23 19.08 2.77
C ALA A 353 5.99 19.11 4.30
N LEU A 354 4.93 19.78 4.74
CA LEU A 354 4.58 19.88 6.16
C LEU A 354 4.16 18.54 6.75
N VAL A 355 3.43 17.71 6.00
CA VAL A 355 3.05 16.36 6.43
C VAL A 355 4.31 15.54 6.67
N PHE A 356 5.22 15.42 5.71
CA PHE A 356 6.45 14.64 5.90
C PHE A 356 7.34 15.23 7.00
N ALA A 357 7.39 16.56 7.14
CA ALA A 357 8.08 17.19 8.26
C ALA A 357 7.51 16.73 9.60
N ALA A 358 6.19 16.78 9.76
CA ALA A 358 5.49 16.35 10.96
C ALA A 358 5.68 14.85 11.22
N GLU A 359 5.55 14.00 10.20
CA GLU A 359 5.70 12.55 10.32
C GLU A 359 7.10 12.15 10.82
N VAL A 360 8.17 12.70 10.22
CA VAL A 360 9.56 12.41 10.60
C VAL A 360 9.88 12.96 11.99
N LEU A 361 9.39 14.15 12.35
CA LEU A 361 9.59 14.73 13.68
C LEU A 361 8.86 13.92 14.76
N ALA A 362 7.63 13.48 14.47
CA ALA A 362 6.78 12.69 15.36
C ALA A 362 7.21 11.22 15.50
N LEU A 363 8.09 10.71 14.63
CA LEU A 363 8.47 9.29 14.57
C LEU A 363 8.87 8.69 15.93
N SER A 364 9.71 9.39 16.71
CA SER A 364 10.12 8.90 18.05
C SER A 364 8.99 8.93 19.07
N TRP A 365 8.05 9.87 18.94
CA TRP A 365 6.86 9.94 19.80
C TRP A 365 5.89 8.81 19.46
N ILE A 366 5.62 8.58 18.18
CA ILE A 366 4.76 7.48 17.70
C ILE A 366 5.33 6.13 18.14
N GLY A 367 6.64 5.90 17.97
CA GLY A 367 7.29 4.66 18.43
C GLY A 367 7.09 4.41 19.94
N LYS A 368 7.21 5.45 20.76
CA LYS A 368 6.95 5.35 22.22
C LYS A 368 5.46 5.12 22.53
N ALA A 369 4.56 5.78 21.81
CA ALA A 369 3.12 5.65 21.98
C ALA A 369 2.65 4.22 21.65
N LEU A 370 3.13 3.66 20.54
CA LEU A 370 2.84 2.28 20.13
C LEU A 370 3.39 1.24 21.12
N GLY A 371 4.50 1.54 21.80
CA GLY A 371 4.99 0.71 22.90
C GLY A 371 4.06 0.68 24.12
N ARG A 372 3.17 1.68 24.30
CA ARG A 372 2.23 1.77 25.43
C ARG A 372 0.82 1.24 25.12
N LEU A 373 0.48 1.05 23.85
CA LEU A 373 -0.83 0.61 23.37
C LEU A 373 -0.69 -0.66 22.53
N PRO A 374 -0.40 -1.82 23.16
CA PRO A 374 -0.15 -3.06 22.45
C PRO A 374 -1.36 -3.49 21.61
N SER A 375 -2.60 -3.34 22.10
CA SER A 375 -3.76 -3.77 21.31
C SER A 375 -3.97 -2.94 20.05
N VAL A 376 -3.62 -1.65 20.06
CA VAL A 376 -3.71 -0.77 18.87
C VAL A 376 -2.66 -1.16 17.84
N ARG A 377 -1.45 -1.51 18.28
CA ARG A 377 -0.42 -2.07 17.40
C ARG A 377 -0.88 -3.40 16.79
N ASP A 378 -1.49 -4.27 17.59
CA ASP A 378 -2.02 -5.55 17.12
C ASP A 378 -3.20 -5.35 16.15
N SER A 379 -4.07 -4.36 16.40
CA SER A 379 -5.14 -3.97 15.47
C SER A 379 -4.61 -3.57 14.11
N SER A 380 -3.51 -2.82 14.06
CA SER A 380 -2.86 -2.45 12.81
C SER A 380 -2.32 -3.67 12.05
N GLU A 381 -1.73 -4.65 12.74
CA GLU A 381 -1.27 -5.88 12.09
C GLU A 381 -2.45 -6.67 11.51
N HIS A 382 -3.54 -6.80 12.27
CA HIS A 382 -4.76 -7.45 11.77
C HIS A 382 -5.42 -6.68 10.62
N LEU A 383 -5.39 -5.34 10.65
CA LEU A 383 -5.83 -4.50 9.53
C LEU A 383 -5.02 -4.78 8.28
N ARG A 384 -3.68 -4.72 8.38
CA ARG A 384 -2.77 -4.99 7.26
C ARG A 384 -2.98 -6.39 6.68
N GLY A 385 -3.09 -7.39 7.54
CA GLY A 385 -3.37 -8.77 7.12
C GLY A 385 -4.76 -8.93 6.50
N ALA A 386 -5.78 -8.22 7.00
CA ALA A 386 -7.12 -8.24 6.43
C ALA A 386 -7.18 -7.55 5.05
N ILE A 387 -6.47 -6.43 4.88
CA ILE A 387 -6.29 -5.74 3.60
C ILE A 387 -5.66 -6.69 2.57
N GLY A 388 -4.61 -7.41 2.95
CA GLY A 388 -3.96 -8.38 2.06
C GLY A 388 -4.91 -9.51 1.62
N ASP A 389 -5.68 -10.07 2.56
CA ASP A 389 -6.61 -11.17 2.26
C ASP A 389 -7.79 -10.73 1.39
N THR A 390 -8.40 -9.58 1.67
CA THR A 390 -9.52 -9.07 0.85
C THR A 390 -9.04 -8.74 -0.56
N LEU A 391 -7.89 -8.07 -0.70
CA LEU A 391 -7.32 -7.78 -2.01
C LEU A 391 -6.94 -9.04 -2.78
N HIS A 392 -6.36 -10.05 -2.12
CA HIS A 392 -5.98 -11.28 -2.81
C HIS A 392 -7.21 -11.96 -3.44
N LEU A 393 -8.30 -12.11 -2.70
CA LEU A 393 -9.54 -12.68 -3.23
C LEU A 393 -10.13 -11.80 -4.33
N ALA A 394 -10.15 -10.48 -4.12
CA ALA A 394 -10.75 -9.54 -5.06
C ALA A 394 -10.00 -9.46 -6.39
N ILE A 395 -8.68 -9.42 -6.33
CA ILE A 395 -7.81 -9.40 -7.51
C ILE A 395 -7.93 -10.71 -8.27
N LEU A 396 -7.98 -11.86 -7.59
CA LEU A 396 -8.17 -13.16 -8.24
C LEU A 396 -9.52 -13.21 -8.97
N PHE A 397 -10.61 -12.85 -8.29
CA PHE A 397 -11.94 -12.88 -8.88
C PHE A 397 -12.06 -11.88 -10.04
N GLY A 398 -11.57 -10.65 -9.85
CA GLY A 398 -11.52 -9.63 -10.90
C GLY A 398 -10.68 -10.06 -12.11
N SER A 399 -9.58 -10.74 -11.89
CA SER A 399 -8.73 -11.29 -12.95
C SER A 399 -9.48 -12.34 -13.77
N LEU A 400 -10.22 -13.24 -13.12
CA LEU A 400 -11.02 -14.25 -13.81
C LEU A 400 -12.20 -13.62 -14.58
N LEU A 401 -12.82 -12.56 -14.05
CA LEU A 401 -13.84 -11.81 -14.79
C LEU A 401 -13.26 -11.11 -16.02
N ALA A 402 -12.08 -10.51 -15.91
CA ALA A 402 -11.38 -9.93 -17.05
C ALA A 402 -11.05 -11.00 -18.10
N ALA A 403 -10.55 -12.15 -17.68
CA ALA A 403 -10.27 -13.28 -18.57
C ALA A 403 -11.54 -13.80 -19.26
N HIS A 404 -12.65 -13.88 -18.54
CA HIS A 404 -13.94 -14.24 -19.09
C HIS A 404 -14.43 -13.23 -20.13
N ALA A 405 -14.26 -11.93 -19.88
CA ALA A 405 -14.64 -10.89 -20.84
C ALA A 405 -13.82 -10.98 -22.15
N MET A 406 -12.54 -11.36 -22.08
CA MET A 406 -11.69 -11.49 -23.28
C MET A 406 -11.98 -12.74 -24.12
N GLY A 407 -12.21 -13.89 -23.47
CA GLY A 407 -12.21 -15.19 -24.16
C GLY A 407 -13.18 -16.22 -23.58
N SER A 408 -14.18 -15.78 -22.81
CA SER A 408 -15.17 -16.64 -22.14
C SER A 408 -14.50 -17.79 -21.38
N GLY A 409 -14.98 -19.03 -21.54
CA GLY A 409 -14.41 -20.21 -20.88
C GLY A 409 -12.94 -20.46 -21.22
N LEU A 410 -12.50 -20.16 -22.45
CA LEU A 410 -11.10 -20.30 -22.84
C LEU A 410 -10.20 -19.32 -22.09
N GLY A 411 -10.64 -18.06 -21.95
CA GLY A 411 -9.93 -17.06 -21.17
C GLY A 411 -9.77 -17.48 -19.71
N ILE A 412 -10.86 -17.97 -19.09
CA ILE A 412 -10.82 -18.51 -17.72
C ILE A 412 -9.85 -19.71 -17.62
N LEU A 413 -9.88 -20.62 -18.59
CA LEU A 413 -9.01 -21.80 -18.60
C LEU A 413 -7.53 -21.40 -18.63
N ILE A 414 -7.15 -20.44 -19.47
CA ILE A 414 -5.76 -19.98 -19.58
C ILE A 414 -5.35 -19.21 -18.31
N ALA A 415 -6.10 -18.17 -17.91
CA ALA A 415 -5.73 -17.34 -16.77
C ALA A 415 -5.76 -18.13 -15.45
N GLY A 416 -6.83 -18.90 -15.22
CA GLY A 416 -6.99 -19.77 -14.07
C GLY A 416 -5.97 -20.90 -14.07
N GLY A 417 -5.69 -21.51 -15.23
CA GLY A 417 -4.67 -22.54 -15.39
C GLY A 417 -3.27 -22.05 -15.05
N LEU A 418 -2.88 -20.85 -15.52
CA LEU A 418 -1.61 -20.22 -15.18
C LEU A 418 -1.51 -19.91 -13.68
N TYR A 419 -2.59 -19.41 -13.07
CA TYR A 419 -2.64 -19.17 -11.63
C TYR A 419 -2.49 -20.47 -10.82
N LEU A 420 -3.22 -21.53 -11.19
CA LEU A 420 -3.15 -22.84 -10.54
C LEU A 420 -1.78 -23.51 -10.74
N LEU A 421 -1.19 -23.37 -11.92
CA LEU A 421 0.16 -23.87 -12.19
C LEU A 421 1.18 -23.16 -11.29
N ASN A 422 1.08 -21.83 -11.16
CA ASN A 422 1.95 -21.08 -10.24
C ASN A 422 1.80 -21.53 -8.78
N GLU A 423 0.58 -21.84 -8.32
CA GLU A 423 0.37 -22.44 -6.98
C GLU A 423 1.02 -23.83 -6.87
N ALA A 424 0.89 -24.67 -7.90
CA ALA A 424 1.46 -26.01 -7.92
C ALA A 424 3.00 -26.02 -7.98
N THR A 425 3.62 -25.03 -8.62
CA THR A 425 5.07 -24.92 -8.77
C THR A 425 5.74 -24.10 -7.65
N GLY A 426 5.09 -23.96 -6.49
CA GLY A 426 5.68 -23.30 -5.33
C GLY A 426 5.66 -21.76 -5.36
N ARG A 427 4.75 -21.16 -6.14
CA ARG A 427 4.50 -19.70 -6.20
C ARG A 427 5.72 -18.90 -6.65
N VAL A 428 6.24 -19.25 -7.83
CA VAL A 428 7.32 -18.50 -8.49
C VAL A 428 6.96 -17.01 -8.61
N VAL A 429 5.69 -16.73 -8.97
CA VAL A 429 5.10 -15.40 -8.88
C VAL A 429 4.34 -15.27 -7.56
N VAL A 430 4.57 -14.16 -6.86
CA VAL A 430 3.88 -13.84 -5.61
C VAL A 430 2.36 -13.88 -5.82
N ARG A 431 1.64 -14.49 -4.89
CA ARG A 431 0.22 -14.81 -5.00
C ARG A 431 -0.68 -13.63 -5.42
N MET A 432 -0.43 -12.45 -4.83
CA MET A 432 -1.11 -11.19 -5.13
C MET A 432 -0.94 -10.71 -6.58
N ALA A 433 0.19 -11.04 -7.20
CA ALA A 433 0.59 -10.60 -8.52
C ALA A 433 0.36 -11.67 -9.60
N ALA A 434 0.16 -12.93 -9.21
CA ALA A 434 0.00 -14.04 -10.13
C ALA A 434 -1.27 -13.90 -11.00
N ALA A 435 -2.38 -13.50 -10.39
CA ALA A 435 -3.66 -13.43 -11.10
C ALA A 435 -3.70 -12.32 -12.17
N PRO A 436 -3.32 -11.05 -11.91
CA PRO A 436 -3.32 -10.03 -12.95
C PRO A 436 -2.26 -10.29 -14.03
N ALA A 437 -1.09 -10.82 -13.65
CA ALA A 437 -0.08 -11.25 -14.62
C ALA A 437 -0.65 -12.30 -15.59
N ALA A 438 -1.35 -13.32 -15.06
CA ALA A 438 -1.98 -14.36 -15.86
C ALA A 438 -3.03 -13.81 -16.83
N VAL A 439 -3.75 -12.74 -16.46
CA VAL A 439 -4.71 -12.07 -17.35
C VAL A 439 -4.02 -11.36 -18.50
N VAL A 440 -2.93 -10.63 -18.23
CA VAL A 440 -2.14 -9.99 -19.29
C VAL A 440 -1.60 -11.04 -20.27
N VAL A 441 -1.04 -12.13 -19.74
CA VAL A 441 -0.58 -13.25 -20.58
C VAL A 441 -1.72 -13.86 -21.38
N THR A 442 -2.90 -14.04 -20.76
CA THR A 442 -4.10 -14.52 -21.46
C THR A 442 -4.49 -13.61 -22.62
N GLY A 443 -4.49 -12.28 -22.43
CA GLY A 443 -4.76 -11.33 -23.50
C GLY A 443 -3.79 -11.45 -24.68
N ILE A 444 -2.49 -11.65 -24.41
CA ILE A 444 -1.47 -11.90 -25.44
C ILE A 444 -1.76 -13.22 -26.17
N VAL A 445 -1.99 -14.30 -25.42
CA VAL A 445 -2.25 -15.64 -26.00
C VAL A 445 -3.49 -15.65 -26.88
N LEU A 446 -4.60 -15.02 -26.44
CA LEU A 446 -5.84 -14.96 -27.21
C LEU A 446 -5.66 -14.19 -28.53
N ASN A 447 -4.87 -13.11 -28.53
CA ASN A 447 -4.52 -12.40 -29.77
C ASN A 447 -3.68 -13.26 -30.72
N VAL A 448 -2.72 -14.01 -30.20
CA VAL A 448 -1.92 -14.97 -31.00
C VAL A 448 -2.82 -16.06 -31.59
N LEU A 449 -3.71 -16.65 -30.79
CA LEU A 449 -4.66 -17.67 -31.27
C LEU A 449 -5.60 -17.11 -32.34
N HIS A 450 -6.00 -15.85 -32.23
CA HIS A 450 -6.80 -15.20 -33.25
C HIS A 450 -6.05 -15.09 -34.58
N TRP A 451 -4.79 -14.64 -34.56
CA TRP A 451 -3.97 -14.55 -35.78
C TRP A 451 -3.70 -15.91 -36.42
N LEU A 452 -3.70 -16.99 -35.64
CA LEU A 452 -3.61 -18.36 -36.15
C LEU A 452 -4.95 -18.92 -36.65
N GLY A 453 -6.04 -18.16 -36.57
CA GLY A 453 -7.39 -18.60 -36.95
C GLY A 453 -8.03 -19.59 -35.97
N LEU A 454 -7.43 -19.78 -34.79
CA LEU A 454 -7.87 -20.73 -33.76
C LEU A 454 -8.83 -20.12 -32.74
N PHE A 455 -9.02 -18.79 -32.77
CA PHE A 455 -9.88 -18.08 -31.84
C PHE A 455 -10.62 -16.92 -32.52
N THR A 456 -11.91 -16.80 -32.24
CA THR A 456 -12.74 -15.67 -32.65
C THR A 456 -13.00 -14.76 -31.45
N PRO A 457 -12.51 -13.50 -31.45
CA PRO A 457 -12.76 -12.54 -30.40
C PRO A 457 -14.25 -12.36 -30.15
N ILE A 458 -14.60 -12.31 -28.87
CA ILE A 458 -15.95 -11.96 -28.45
C ILE A 458 -16.06 -10.46 -28.69
N LYS A 459 -16.88 -10.05 -29.66
CA LYS A 459 -17.24 -8.64 -29.80
C LYS A 459 -18.16 -8.29 -28.64
N THR A 460 -17.62 -7.63 -27.62
CA THR A 460 -18.39 -6.95 -26.56
C THR A 460 -18.89 -5.61 -27.03
#